data_AF-A0AAE3VZX5-F1
#
_entry.id   AF-A0AAE3VZX5-F1
#
_cell.length_a   1.000
_cell.length_b   1.000
_cell.length_c   1.000
_cell.angle_alpha   90.00
_cell.angle_beta   90.00
_cell.angle_gamma   90.00
#
_symmetry.space_group_name_H-M   'P 1'
#
loop_
_entity.id
_entity.type
_entity.pdbx_description
1 polymer ?
#
loop_
_entity_poly.entity_id
_entity_poly.type
_entity_poly.pdbx_seq_one_letter_code
_entity_poly.pdbx_strand_id
1 'polypeptide(L)'
;MRQLDSGEHNNCFGMCVRAGQKQWKHLLAVAPERFAAAEAHEEQLRAVLGDVAILRERRAGTSYPLPLRELRRRATSSSNRSASGTGEAGAGCGGSPAQVPPPDRDRVAISAIDV
;
A
#
# COMPACT_ATOMS: atom_id res chain seq x y z
N MET A 1 7.01 33.51 10.99
CA MET A 1 8.01 32.53 10.56
C MET A 1 7.28 31.23 10.23
N ARG A 2 6.92 30.97 8.97
CA ARG A 2 6.38 29.67 8.57
C ARG A 2 7.59 28.76 8.35
N GLN A 3 7.77 27.77 9.22
CA GLN A 3 8.72 26.70 8.96
C GLN A 3 8.34 26.08 7.62
N LEU A 4 9.24 26.18 6.66
CA LEU A 4 9.21 25.40 5.44
C LEU A 4 9.43 23.97 5.90
N ASP A 5 8.40 23.14 5.83
CA ASP A 5 8.50 21.71 6.07
C ASP A 5 9.51 21.20 5.05
N SER A 6 10.73 21.02 5.55
CA SER A 6 11.85 20.59 4.76
C SER A 6 11.45 19.26 4.14
N GLY A 7 11.29 19.25 2.82
CA GLY A 7 11.28 18.03 2.00
C GLY A 7 12.64 17.32 2.03
N GLU A 8 13.37 17.45 3.14
CA GLU A 8 14.61 16.79 3.46
C GLU A 8 14.24 15.51 4.19
N HIS A 9 14.92 14.41 3.84
CA HIS A 9 14.73 13.05 4.35
C HIS A 9 13.76 12.17 3.54
N ASN A 10 14.07 12.07 2.24
CA ASN A 10 13.83 10.89 1.41
C ASN A 10 14.99 9.86 1.51
N ASN A 11 15.72 9.84 2.63
CA ASN A 11 16.84 8.92 2.90
C ASN A 11 16.43 7.45 3.09
N CYS A 12 15.13 7.16 3.12
CA CYS A 12 14.64 5.79 3.21
C CYS A 12 14.79 5.01 1.89
N PHE A 13 15.29 5.65 0.82
CA PHE A 13 15.54 5.00 -0.49
C PHE A 13 14.36 4.12 -0.97
N GLY A 14 13.13 4.61 -0.82
CA GLY A 14 11.93 3.86 -1.22
C GLY A 14 11.44 2.78 -0.23
N MET A 15 12.13 2.56 0.89
CA MET A 15 11.79 1.56 1.93
C MET A 15 11.13 2.16 3.18
N CYS A 16 10.58 3.37 3.11
CA CYS A 16 9.93 4.00 4.26
C CYS A 16 8.76 3.14 4.77
N VAL A 17 8.78 2.74 6.04
CA VAL A 17 7.72 1.93 6.66
C VAL A 17 6.36 2.64 6.73
N ARG A 18 6.36 3.97 6.71
CA ARG A 18 5.15 4.79 6.64
C ARG A 18 4.63 4.96 5.21
N ALA A 19 5.40 4.54 4.21
CA ALA A 19 4.97 4.63 2.83
C ALA A 19 3.89 3.61 2.51
N GLY A 20 2.98 3.99 1.62
CA GLY A 20 1.89 3.12 1.19
C GLY A 20 2.33 2.02 0.22
N GLN A 21 1.37 1.14 -0.08
CA GLN A 21 1.57 -0.02 -0.97
C GLN A 21 2.13 0.35 -2.36
N LYS A 22 1.79 1.54 -2.89
CA LYS A 22 2.27 2.00 -4.21
C LYS A 22 3.80 2.15 -4.25
N GLN A 23 4.40 2.69 -3.18
CA GLN A 23 5.85 2.86 -3.11
C GLN A 23 6.55 1.51 -3.02
N TRP A 24 6.04 0.59 -2.21
CA TRP A 24 6.59 -0.76 -2.09
C TRP A 24 6.46 -1.57 -3.38
N LYS A 25 5.37 -1.39 -4.15
CA LYS A 25 5.25 -1.96 -5.50
C LYS A 25 6.27 -1.37 -6.48
N HIS A 26 6.52 -0.07 -6.39
CA HIS A 26 7.56 0.57 -7.21
C HIS A 26 8.95 0.04 -6.84
N LEU A 27 9.26 -0.07 -5.54
CA LEU A 27 10.51 -0.65 -5.06
C LEU A 27 10.70 -2.09 -5.56
N LEU A 28 9.66 -2.92 -5.54
CA LEU A 28 9.69 -4.26 -6.09
C LEU A 28 10.07 -4.28 -7.58
N ALA A 29 9.66 -3.27 -8.35
CA ALA A 29 9.96 -3.18 -9.77
C ALA A 29 11.36 -2.61 -10.05
N VAL A 30 11.86 -1.68 -9.24
CA VAL A 30 13.14 -0.98 -9.51
C VAL A 30 14.34 -1.55 -8.74
N ALA A 31 14.13 -2.14 -7.58
CA ALA A 31 15.15 -2.65 -6.67
C ALA A 31 14.64 -3.89 -5.91
N PRO A 32 14.40 -5.03 -6.60
CA PRO A 32 13.83 -6.24 -6.01
C PRO A 32 14.70 -6.83 -4.89
N GLU A 33 16.02 -6.62 -4.91
CA GLU A 33 16.95 -7.06 -3.87
C GLU A 33 16.68 -6.36 -2.53
N ARG A 34 16.39 -5.05 -2.57
CA ARG A 34 16.02 -4.27 -1.37
C ARG A 34 14.66 -4.68 -0.85
N PHE A 35 13.73 -4.94 -1.75
CA PHE A 35 12.43 -5.49 -1.39
C PHE A 35 12.58 -6.84 -0.68
N ALA A 36 13.42 -7.74 -1.20
CA ALA A 36 13.66 -9.06 -0.59
C ALA A 36 14.31 -8.96 0.80
N ALA A 37 15.27 -8.04 0.99
CA ALA A 37 15.85 -7.79 2.31
C ALA A 37 14.81 -7.28 3.31
N ALA A 38 13.94 -6.36 2.90
CA ALA A 38 12.85 -5.86 3.74
C ALA A 38 11.81 -6.95 4.07
N GLU A 39 11.47 -7.81 3.10
CA GLU A 39 10.60 -8.98 3.29
C GLU A 39 11.19 -9.95 4.33
N ALA A 40 12.49 -10.25 4.24
CA ALA A 40 13.17 -11.13 5.20
C ALA A 40 13.20 -10.52 6.61
N HIS A 41 13.49 -9.23 6.73
CA HIS A 41 13.46 -8.53 8.03
C HIS A 41 12.05 -8.49 8.62
N GLU A 42 11.02 -8.25 7.80
CA GLU A 42 9.62 -8.30 8.26
C GLU A 42 9.26 -9.69 8.79
N GLU A 43 9.67 -10.77 8.10
CA GLU A 43 9.40 -12.14 8.56
C GLU A 43 10.14 -12.47 9.86
N GLN A 44 11.40 -12.03 10.00
CA GLN A 44 12.15 -12.15 11.26
C GLN A 44 11.44 -11.42 12.41
N LEU A 45 10.98 -10.19 12.17
CA LEU A 45 10.24 -9.42 13.17
C LEU A 45 8.91 -10.09 13.52
N ARG A 46 8.22 -10.69 12.55
CA ARG A 46 6.99 -11.45 12.80
C ARG A 46 7.22 -12.69 13.66
N ALA A 47 8.35 -13.36 13.50
CA ALA A 47 8.71 -14.49 14.35
C ALA A 47 8.87 -14.08 15.83
N VAL A 48 9.31 -12.85 16.10
CA VAL A 48 9.55 -12.33 17.46
C VAL A 48 8.32 -11.60 18.03
N LEU A 49 7.62 -10.80 17.21
CA LEU A 49 6.56 -9.89 17.62
C LEU A 49 5.15 -10.39 17.32
N GLY A 50 5.00 -11.46 16.54
CA GLY A 50 3.72 -12.01 16.12
C GLY A 50 3.18 -11.40 14.83
N ASP A 51 1.86 -11.16 14.75
CA ASP A 51 1.20 -10.74 13.50
C ASP A 51 1.37 -9.24 13.20
N VAL A 52 2.61 -8.82 12.97
CA VAL A 52 2.95 -7.46 12.55
C VAL A 52 3.19 -7.39 11.04
N ALA A 53 2.80 -6.28 10.41
CA ALA A 53 3.08 -6.03 9.01
C ALA A 53 3.36 -4.55 8.78
N ILE A 54 4.27 -4.25 7.86
CA ILE A 54 4.63 -2.90 7.44
C ILE A 54 3.44 -2.23 6.76
N LEU A 55 2.67 -2.98 5.96
CA LEU A 55 1.51 -2.46 5.27
C LEU A 55 0.22 -2.91 5.96
N ARG A 56 -0.82 -2.10 5.75
CA ARG A 56 -2.17 -2.39 6.16
C ARG A 56 -3.10 -2.25 4.97
N GLU A 57 -4.15 -3.06 4.96
CA GLU A 57 -5.22 -3.00 3.98
C GLU A 57 -6.53 -2.75 4.70
N ARG A 58 -7.37 -1.87 4.17
CA ARG A 58 -8.71 -1.63 4.71
C ARG A 58 -9.72 -2.35 3.83
N ARG A 59 -10.47 -3.29 4.41
CA ARG A 59 -11.55 -4.03 3.75
C ARG A 59 -12.82 -3.90 4.59
N ALA A 60 -13.91 -3.43 3.97
CA ALA A 60 -15.21 -3.26 4.63
C ALA A 60 -15.12 -2.50 5.98
N GLY A 61 -14.24 -1.49 6.07
CA GLY A 61 -14.05 -0.71 7.29
C GLY A 61 -13.03 -1.28 8.28
N THR A 62 -12.68 -2.56 8.19
CA THR A 62 -11.69 -3.22 9.06
C THR A 62 -10.30 -3.19 8.45
N SER A 63 -9.28 -2.98 9.29
CA SER A 63 -7.89 -2.91 8.86
C SER A 63 -7.14 -4.20 9.16
N TYR A 64 -6.60 -4.82 8.12
CA TYR A 64 -5.85 -6.07 8.18
C TYR A 64 -4.36 -5.83 7.91
N PRO A 65 -3.46 -6.55 8.60
CA PRO A 65 -2.04 -6.52 8.28
C PRO A 65 -1.81 -7.11 6.88
N LEU A 66 -1.01 -6.44 6.08
CA LEU A 66 -0.62 -6.84 4.73
C LEU A 66 0.90 -6.98 4.69
N PRO A 67 1.46 -8.17 4.91
CA PRO A 67 2.91 -8.36 4.86
C PRO A 67 3.44 -8.19 3.43
N LEU A 68 4.71 -7.84 3.28
CA LEU A 68 5.39 -7.65 1.99
C LEU A 68 5.35 -8.91 1.13
N ARG A 69 5.41 -10.11 1.75
CA ARG A 69 5.23 -11.39 1.05
C ARG A 69 3.90 -11.46 0.30
N GLU A 70 2.85 -10.93 0.92
CA GLU A 70 1.51 -10.91 0.35
C GLU A 70 1.42 -9.89 -0.78
N LEU A 71 2.05 -8.72 -0.59
CA LEU A 71 2.14 -7.70 -1.63
C LEU A 71 2.83 -8.25 -2.88
N ARG A 72 3.97 -8.95 -2.72
CA ARG A 72 4.71 -9.58 -3.83
C ARG A 72 3.85 -10.61 -4.54
N ARG A 73 3.22 -11.53 -3.79
CA ARG A 73 2.33 -12.55 -4.36
C ARG A 73 1.24 -11.91 -5.23
N ARG A 74 0.59 -10.87 -4.73
CA ARG A 74 -0.46 -10.15 -5.46
C ARG A 74 0.06 -9.40 -6.69
N ALA A 75 1.27 -8.85 -6.63
CA ALA A 75 1.90 -8.21 -7.77
C ALA A 75 2.14 -9.23 -8.90
N THR A 76 2.76 -10.37 -8.58
CA THR A 76 3.01 -11.46 -9.55
C THR A 76 1.71 -12.04 -10.11
N SER A 77 0.70 -12.31 -9.28
CA SER A 77 -0.59 -12.83 -9.75
C SER A 77 -1.39 -11.84 -10.61
N SER A 78 -1.16 -10.53 -10.44
CA SER A 78 -1.82 -9.52 -11.27
C SER A 78 -1.15 -9.36 -12.63
N SER A 79 0.16 -9.59 -12.71
CA SER A 79 0.91 -9.60 -13.97
C SER A 79 0.52 -10.77 -14.91
N ASN A 80 -0.07 -11.84 -14.38
CA ASN A 80 -0.47 -13.02 -15.16
C ASN A 80 -1.89 -12.94 -15.76
N ARG A 81 -2.62 -11.83 -15.59
CA ARG A 81 -3.99 -11.65 -16.10
C ARG A 81 -4.08 -11.03 -17.50
N SER A 82 -2.99 -11.06 -18.29
CA SER A 82 -2.94 -10.43 -19.62
C SER A 82 -2.57 -11.38 -20.77
N ALA A 83 -2.68 -12.70 -20.59
CA ALA A 83 -2.42 -13.65 -21.67
C ALA A 83 -3.41 -14.83 -21.65
N SER A 84 -4.63 -14.63 -22.16
CA SER A 84 -5.43 -15.68 -22.81
C SER A 84 -6.74 -15.11 -23.38
N GLY A 85 -6.91 -15.17 -24.71
CA GLY A 85 -8.23 -15.10 -25.37
C GLY A 85 -8.36 -14.07 -26.51
N THR A 86 -7.86 -14.39 -27.69
CA THR A 86 -8.32 -13.81 -28.97
C THR A 86 -9.68 -14.40 -29.34
N GLY A 87 -10.69 -13.55 -29.57
CA GLY A 87 -12.00 -13.91 -30.12
C GLY A 87 -12.88 -12.67 -30.22
N GLU A 88 -13.37 -12.37 -31.41
CA GLU A 88 -13.92 -11.08 -31.82
C GLU A 88 -15.36 -10.78 -31.32
N ALA A 89 -15.70 -9.49 -31.39
CA ALA A 89 -17.03 -8.84 -31.35
C ALA A 89 -17.67 -8.52 -29.97
N GLY A 90 -17.75 -7.22 -29.66
CA GLY A 90 -18.71 -6.68 -28.69
C GLY A 90 -18.32 -5.33 -28.08
N ALA A 91 -19.00 -4.27 -28.51
CA ALA A 91 -18.86 -2.89 -28.03
C ALA A 91 -18.98 -2.73 -26.50
N GLY A 92 -18.27 -1.75 -25.94
CA GLY A 92 -18.42 -1.35 -24.53
C GLY A 92 -17.30 -0.44 -24.02
N CYS A 93 -17.14 0.73 -24.63
CA CYS A 93 -16.35 1.79 -24.03
C CYS A 93 -17.05 2.30 -22.74
N GLY A 94 -16.30 2.42 -21.65
CA GLY A 94 -16.64 3.33 -20.56
C GLY A 94 -17.40 2.72 -19.38
N GLY A 95 -16.69 2.01 -18.51
CA GLY A 95 -17.09 1.82 -17.12
C GLY A 95 -16.02 2.42 -16.20
N SER A 96 -16.06 3.73 -15.99
CA SER A 96 -15.30 4.36 -14.90
C SER A 96 -15.60 3.63 -13.60
N PRO A 97 -14.62 3.12 -12.85
CA PRO A 97 -14.89 2.73 -11.48
C PRO A 97 -15.29 4.02 -10.75
N ALA A 98 -16.54 4.09 -10.30
CA ALA A 98 -17.02 5.13 -9.42
C ALA A 98 -16.02 5.27 -8.27
N GLN A 99 -15.25 6.35 -8.30
CA GLN A 99 -14.36 6.73 -7.23
C GLN A 99 -15.26 7.06 -6.04
N VAL A 100 -15.38 6.11 -5.10
CA VAL A 100 -16.00 6.40 -3.80
C VAL A 100 -15.17 7.55 -3.20
N PRO A 101 -15.77 8.73 -2.94
CA PRO A 101 -15.01 9.83 -2.37
C PRO A 101 -14.49 9.41 -0.99
N PRO A 102 -13.28 9.83 -0.61
CA PRO A 102 -12.78 9.57 0.74
C PRO A 102 -13.78 10.16 1.75
N PRO A 103 -14.02 9.50 2.90
CA PRO A 103 -14.85 10.10 3.94
C PRO A 103 -14.21 11.41 4.39
N ASP A 104 -15.02 12.46 4.36
CA ASP A 104 -14.74 13.80 4.87
C ASP A 104 -14.19 13.69 6.30
N ARG A 105 -12.92 14.05 6.49
CA ARG A 105 -12.23 13.96 7.79
C ARG A 105 -12.47 15.19 8.66
N ASP A 106 -13.28 16.15 8.21
CA ASP A 106 -13.44 17.46 8.86
C ASP A 106 -14.74 17.61 9.67
N ARG A 107 -15.44 16.51 10.01
CA ARG A 107 -16.58 16.51 10.95
C ARG A 107 -16.41 15.65 12.20
N VAL A 108 -15.18 15.50 12.70
CA VAL A 108 -15.02 15.16 14.12
C VAL A 108 -15.02 16.46 14.90
N ALA A 109 -16.19 16.80 15.40
CA ALA A 109 -16.35 17.75 16.50
C ALA A 109 -15.43 17.33 17.64
N ILE A 110 -14.37 18.10 17.86
CA ILE A 110 -13.65 18.09 19.13
C ILE A 110 -14.57 18.83 20.11
N SER A 111 -15.53 18.10 20.66
CA SER A 111 -16.21 18.47 21.89
C SER A 111 -15.40 17.87 23.03
N ALA A 112 -14.77 18.78 23.77
CA ALA A 112 -14.43 18.72 25.20
C ALA A 112 -14.21 17.34 25.84
N ILE A 113 -13.02 17.15 26.41
CA ILE A 113 -12.87 16.75 27.82
C ILE A 113 -11.60 17.44 28.33
N ASP A 114 -11.83 18.47 29.14
CA ASP A 114 -10.96 18.95 30.22
C ASP A 114 -10.73 17.81 31.23
N VAL A 115 -9.46 17.46 31.50
CA VAL A 115 -8.82 17.42 32.83
C VAL A 115 -7.37 16.92 32.71
#